data_AF-A0A964IET5-F1
#
_entry.id   AF-A0A964IET5-F1
#
_cell.length_a   1.000
_cell.length_b   1.000
_cell.length_c   1.000
_cell.angle_alpha   90.00
_cell.angle_beta   90.00
_cell.angle_gamma   90.00
#
_symmetry.space_group_name_H-M   'P 1'
#
loop_
_entity.id
_entity.type
_entity.pdbx_description
1 polymer ?
#
loop_
_entity_poly.entity_id
_entity_poly.type
_entity_poly.pdbx_seq_one_letter_code
_entity_poly.pdbx_strand_id
1 'polypeptide(L)'
;MALNERDCFTESPEMKAMSLRCPQCGHRDDYQIKWLLREKKERMPGGGDQRDRALFEKLRDHLYRVDDTVNCAKCRRRFEIPSHQSMIFLDD
;
A
#
# COMPACT_ATOMS: atom_id res chain seq x y z
N MET A 1 -16.09 22.64 -10.79
CA MET A 1 -14.73 22.07 -10.71
C MET A 1 -14.91 20.66 -10.19
N ALA A 2 -14.55 19.65 -10.98
CA ALA A 2 -14.74 18.25 -10.60
C ALA A 2 -13.83 17.92 -9.42
N LEU A 3 -14.40 17.37 -8.35
CA LEU A 3 -13.63 16.84 -7.24
C LEU A 3 -12.81 15.67 -7.76
N ASN A 4 -11.49 15.82 -7.79
CA ASN A 4 -10.60 14.73 -8.13
C ASN A 4 -10.72 13.68 -7.02
N GLU A 5 -11.12 12.45 -7.37
CA GLU A 5 -11.25 11.30 -6.47
C GLU A 5 -9.97 11.06 -5.63
N ARG A 6 -8.82 11.51 -6.13
CA ARG A 6 -7.51 11.49 -5.46
C ARG A 6 -7.44 12.38 -4.22
N ASP A 7 -8.20 13.47 -4.17
CA ASP A 7 -8.19 14.41 -3.04
C ASP A 7 -8.93 13.86 -1.81
N CYS A 8 -9.75 12.83 -2.01
CA CYS A 8 -10.52 12.16 -0.96
C CYS A 8 -9.69 11.17 -0.13
N PHE A 9 -8.44 10.90 -0.52
CA PHE A 9 -7.56 9.98 0.20
C PHE A 9 -6.39 10.71 0.83
N THR A 10 -6.00 10.24 2.00
CA THR A 10 -4.70 10.55 2.60
C THR A 10 -3.77 9.39 2.26
N GLU A 11 -2.70 9.70 1.53
CA GLU A 11 -1.65 8.73 1.22
C GLU A 11 -0.53 8.88 2.26
N SER A 12 -0.42 7.93 3.17
CA SER A 12 0.60 7.91 4.21
C SER A 12 1.65 6.84 3.91
N PRO A 13 2.94 7.20 3.72
CA PRO A 13 3.99 6.22 3.54
C PRO A 13 4.29 5.53 4.88
N GLU A 14 4.15 4.20 4.92
CA GLU A 14 4.44 3.37 6.08
C GLU A 14 5.57 2.39 5.74
N MET A 15 6.46 2.10 6.69
CA MET A 15 7.50 1.08 6.51
C MET A 15 7.15 -0.13 7.37
N LYS A 16 6.89 -1.27 6.73
CA LYS A 16 6.54 -2.51 7.42
C LYS A 16 7.61 -3.56 7.17
N ALA A 17 8.10 -4.12 8.25
CA ALA A 17 9.04 -5.23 8.23
C ALA A 17 8.33 -6.49 7.71
N MET A 18 8.95 -7.18 6.76
CA MET A 18 8.43 -8.44 6.25
C MET A 18 9.54 -9.47 6.14
N SER A 19 9.32 -10.62 6.77
CA SER A 19 10.22 -11.76 6.65
C SER A 19 10.15 -12.34 5.23
N LEU A 20 11.22 -12.19 4.46
CA LEU A 20 11.32 -12.71 3.10
C LEU A 20 12.45 -13.71 2.98
N ARG A 21 12.22 -14.76 2.19
CA ARG A 21 13.24 -15.76 1.84
C ARG A 21 13.80 -15.44 0.46
N CYS A 22 15.10 -15.24 0.37
CA CYS A 22 15.76 -15.02 -0.92
C CYS A 22 15.68 -16.31 -1.77
N PRO A 23 15.16 -16.25 -3.01
CA PRO A 23 15.08 -17.43 -3.89
C PRO A 23 16.46 -17.89 -4.40
N GLN A 24 17.48 -17.03 -4.36
CA GLN A 24 18.81 -17.35 -4.86
C GLN A 24 19.70 -18.06 -3.82
N CYS A 25 19.65 -17.64 -2.56
CA CYS A 25 20.50 -18.20 -1.50
C CYS A 25 19.73 -18.88 -0.36
N GLY A 26 18.39 -18.82 -0.36
CA GLY A 26 17.54 -19.41 0.68
C GLY A 26 17.54 -18.66 2.02
N HIS A 27 18.30 -17.57 2.16
CA HIS A 27 18.39 -16.80 3.40
C HIS A 27 17.07 -16.10 3.72
N ARG A 28 16.58 -16.25 4.95
CA ARG A 28 15.38 -15.58 5.44
C ARG A 28 15.78 -14.44 6.36
N ASP A 29 15.31 -13.24 6.05
CA ASP A 29 15.61 -12.02 6.81
C ASP A 29 14.40 -11.09 6.81
N ASP A 30 14.43 -10.08 7.67
CA ASP A 30 13.36 -9.10 7.78
C ASP A 30 13.73 -7.85 7.00
N TYR A 31 13.00 -7.60 5.91
CA TYR A 31 13.26 -6.47 5.03
C TYR A 31 12.22 -5.38 5.30
N GLN A 32 12.70 -4.14 5.41
CA GLN A 32 11.84 -2.96 5.49
C GLN A 32 11.25 -2.70 4.11
N ILE A 33 9.95 -2.95 3.95
CA ILE A 33 9.22 -2.68 2.71
C ILE A 33 8.44 -1.39 2.90
N LYS A 34 8.45 -0.51 1.90
CA LYS A 34 7.56 0.65 1.90
C LYS A 34 6.16 0.25 1.45
N TRP A 35 5.20 0.65 2.26
CA TRP A 35 3.77 0.54 2.04
C TRP A 35 3.21 1.96 1.92
N LEU A 36 2.14 2.08 1.15
CA LEU A 36 1.35 3.28 1.03
C LEU A 36 0.00 2.95 1.64
N LEU A 37 -0.24 3.49 2.81
CA LEU A 37 -1.55 3.44 3.44
C LEU A 37 -2.43 4.47 2.75
N ARG A 38 -3.51 4.01 2.14
CA ARG A 38 -4.56 4.87 1.59
C ARG A 38 -5.72 4.86 2.55
N GLU A 39 -5.75 5.88 3.39
CA GLU A 39 -6.84 6.14 4.32
C GLU A 39 -7.88 7.06 3.68
N LYS A 40 -9.14 6.71 3.89
CA LYS A 40 -10.28 7.53 3.49
C LYS A 40 -10.36 8.75 4.40
N LYS A 41 -10.27 9.97 3.84
CA LYS A 41 -10.43 11.20 4.64
C LYS A 41 -11.85 11.31 5.17
N GLU A 42 -12.04 11.56 6.46
CA GLU A 42 -13.36 11.70 7.10
C GLU A 42 -14.26 12.79 6.47
N ARG A 43 -13.66 13.79 5.82
CA ARG A 43 -14.38 14.91 5.19
C ARG A 43 -14.02 15.04 3.72
N MET A 44 -15.02 14.90 2.86
CA MET A 44 -14.91 15.23 1.44
C MET A 44 -14.60 16.72 1.29
N PRO A 45 -13.51 17.11 0.58
CA PRO A 45 -13.15 18.51 0.42
C PRO A 45 -14.12 19.22 -0.52
N GLY A 46 -15.22 19.74 0.02
CA GLY A 46 -16.06 20.77 -0.59
C GLY A 46 -16.73 20.47 -1.94
N GLY A 47 -17.97 19.97 -1.90
CA GLY A 47 -18.92 20.07 -3.03
C GLY A 47 -19.00 18.86 -3.96
N GLY A 48 -18.98 17.63 -3.44
CA GLY A 48 -19.12 16.42 -4.24
C GLY A 48 -20.57 16.12 -4.60
N ASP A 49 -20.80 15.77 -5.86
CA ASP A 49 -22.07 15.30 -6.39
C ASP A 49 -22.49 13.98 -5.74
N GLN A 50 -23.76 13.56 -5.91
CA GLN A 50 -24.29 12.33 -5.31
C GLN A 50 -23.50 11.06 -5.70
N ARG A 51 -22.80 11.09 -6.84
CA ARG A 51 -21.93 10.00 -7.33
C ARG A 51 -20.64 9.87 -6.53
N ASP A 52 -19.99 10.98 -6.20
CA ASP A 52 -18.75 10.99 -5.42
C ASP A 52 -19.01 10.48 -4.00
N ARG A 53 -20.17 10.81 -3.43
CA ARG A 53 -20.58 10.31 -2.11
C ARG A 53 -20.78 8.80 -2.09
N ALA A 54 -21.35 8.24 -3.16
CA ALA A 54 -21.53 6.79 -3.30
C ALA A 54 -20.20 6.03 -3.55
N LEU A 55 -19.26 6.66 -4.26
CA LEU A 55 -17.90 6.14 -4.39
C LEU A 55 -17.18 6.17 -3.05
N PHE A 56 -17.20 7.32 -2.37
CA PHE A 56 -16.62 7.52 -1.05
C PHE A 56 -17.13 6.52 -0.02
N GLU A 57 -18.43 6.20 0.01
CA GLU A 57 -18.99 5.19 0.91
C GLU A 57 -18.41 3.78 0.69
N LYS A 58 -18.08 3.42 -0.56
CA LYS A 58 -17.54 2.10 -0.92
C LYS A 58 -16.02 1.98 -0.76
N LEU A 59 -15.33 3.10 -0.55
CA LEU A 59 -13.88 3.10 -0.39
C LEU A 59 -13.51 2.57 0.99
N ARG A 60 -12.64 1.56 0.99
CA ARG A 60 -12.05 0.97 2.20
C ARG A 60 -10.61 1.39 2.34
N ASP A 61 -10.17 1.50 3.57
CA ASP A 61 -8.77 1.73 3.91
C ASP A 61 -7.95 0.50 3.46
N HIS A 62 -6.91 0.75 2.69
CA HIS A 62 -6.08 -0.32 2.16
C HIS A 62 -4.61 0.11 2.11
N LEU A 63 -3.77 -0.87 2.40
CA LEU A 63 -2.33 -0.77 2.30
C LEU A 63 -1.90 -1.30 0.94
N TYR A 64 -1.21 -0.47 0.16
CA TYR A 64 -0.61 -0.86 -1.11
C TYR A 64 0.91 -0.95 -0.95
N ARG A 65 1.50 -2.07 -1.35
CA ARG A 65 2.96 -2.21 -1.32
C ARG A 65 3.59 -1.38 -2.44
N VAL A 66 4.48 -0.44 -2.10
CA VAL A 66 5.21 0.39 -3.09
C VAL A 66 6.46 -0.29 -3.58
N ASP A 67 7.17 -0.99 -2.68
CA ASP A 67 8.40 -1.70 -3.01
C ASP A 67 8.10 -3.09 -3.59
N ASP A 68 8.46 -3.31 -4.85
CA ASP A 68 8.34 -4.63 -5.51
C ASP A 68 9.61 -5.48 -5.42
N THR A 69 10.75 -4.86 -5.10
CA THR A 69 12.05 -5.54 -5.08
C THR A 69 12.85 -5.21 -3.83
N VAL A 70 13.55 -6.19 -3.28
CA VAL A 70 14.48 -5.99 -2.16
C VAL A 70 15.86 -6.59 -2.49
N ASN A 71 16.90 -6.04 -1.87
CA ASN A 71 18.25 -6.57 -1.96
C ASN A 71 18.52 -7.50 -0.79
N CYS A 72 18.90 -8.74 -1.08
CA CYS A 72 19.24 -9.69 -0.02
C CYS A 72 20.44 -9.19 0.80
N ALA A 73 20.36 -9.25 2.12
CA ALA A 73 21.46 -8.86 3.01
C ALA A 73 22.73 -9.70 2.79
N LYS A 74 22.58 -10.97 2.36
CA LYS A 74 23.68 -11.93 2.25
C LYS A 74 24.30 -12.00 0.86
N CYS A 75 23.51 -12.28 -0.17
CA CYS A 75 24.00 -12.40 -1.55
C CYS A 75 23.96 -11.08 -2.34
N ARG A 76 23.40 -10.00 -1.75
CA ARG A 76 23.24 -8.66 -2.35
C ARG A 76 22.45 -8.63 -3.66
N ARG A 77 21.89 -9.77 -4.07
CA ARG A 77 21.04 -9.86 -5.26
C ARG A 77 19.71 -9.20 -5.00
N ARG A 78 19.24 -8.44 -5.99
CA ARG A 78 17.88 -7.94 -6.04
C ARG A 78 16.94 -9.09 -6.40
N PHE A 79 15.88 -9.28 -5.62
CA PHE A 79 14.82 -10.22 -5.93
C PHE A 79 13.46 -9.54 -5.77
N GLU A 80 12.48 -10.03 -6.54
CA GLU A 80 11.10 -9.56 -6.47
C GLU A 80 10.41 -10.19 -5.26
N ILE A 81 9.65 -9.37 -4.53
CA ILE A 81 8.90 -9.82 -3.37
C ILE A 81 7.68 -10.58 -3.89
N PRO A 82 7.55 -11.89 -3.63
CA PRO A 82 6.49 -12.70 -4.22
C PRO A 82 5.12 -12.07 -3.95
N SER A 83 4.35 -11.87 -5.03
CA SER A 83 3.19 -10.97 -5.15
C SER A 83 1.94 -11.36 -4.35
N HIS A 84 2.05 -12.27 -3.38
CA HIS A 84 0.88 -12.85 -2.71
C HIS A 84 0.16 -11.88 -1.75
N GLN A 85 0.73 -10.71 -1.46
CA GLN A 85 0.13 -9.66 -0.61
C GLN A 85 0.53 -8.26 -1.11
N SER A 86 0.14 -7.89 -2.33
CA SER A 86 0.34 -6.53 -2.85
C SER A 86 -0.68 -5.52 -2.31
N MET A 87 -1.81 -6.00 -1.78
CA MET A 87 -2.86 -5.18 -1.19
C MET A 87 -3.41 -5.85 0.07
N ILE A 88 -3.44 -5.13 1.19
CA ILE A 88 -4.06 -5.57 2.44
C ILE A 88 -5.23 -4.62 2.70
N PHE A 89 -6.45 -5.14 2.73
CA PHE A 89 -7.62 -4.38 3.19
C PHE A 89 -7.59 -4.34 4.72
N LEU A 90 -7.73 -3.16 5.30
CA LEU A 90 -7.96 -2.97 6.72
C LEU A 90 -9.48 -3.08 6.94
N ASP A 91 -9.99 -4.31 6.96
CA ASP A 91 -11.40 -4.59 7.30
C ASP A 91 -11.41 -5.14 8.73
N ASP A 92 -11.97 -4.39 9.69
CA ASP A 92 -12.43 -4.88 10.99
C ASP A 92 -13.96 -4.78 11.04
#